data_AF-A0A7C6LEM3-F1
#
_entry.id   AF-A0A7C6LEM3-F1
#
_cell.length_a   1.000
_cell.length_b   1.000
_cell.length_c   1.000
_cell.angle_alpha   90.00
_cell.angle_beta   90.00
_cell.angle_gamma   90.00
#
_symmetry.space_group_name_H-M   'P 1'
#
loop_
_entity.id
_entity.type
_entity.pdbx_description
1 polymer ?
#
loop_
_entity_poly.entity_id
_entity_poly.type
_entity_poly.pdbx_seq_one_letter_code
_entity_poly.pdbx_strand_id
1 'polypeptide(L)'
;MPPSDQSESTSLRLALAFLVGAGSLLGVVSPYIMYLTPVPMGVLVARHGIRAGTTTAIVTSVALGLITQSPITMMVILLVLGLGVALGEGLRDGLSFPQLTGVGWVLVMASLLVPYAVFRHLYDIDLMDVAVDFWEESLERALHFSGINMNNLTSEKIARLKQQMWLMLPSVSAVSAAGITLANYWVIGRWLGRLGVTIEKRAWFPPFLQWRFPWYLAWIYIAGIGIPLLEAASSPGWMLSLAVNLQIITGLLFLLQGLSVAFYFLLRWRVAPAVKAVLAGIFVFLLPWVLQLFILVGLLDTWFDFRRLGKGRLPAVQEEAEKTEEAGEAGKGLEAGETAPADDGGDIGDGDAGDGESDAAAQGAAQGAAQGAGQNADDDAGHEQKSENNEERND
;
A
#
# COMPACT_ATOMS: atom_id res chain seq x y z
N MET A 1 -17.60 33.18 -0.57
CA MET A 1 -16.85 32.34 -1.53
C MET A 1 -17.04 32.94 -2.91
N PRO A 2 -15.97 33.38 -3.60
CA PRO A 2 -16.08 33.98 -4.93
C PRO A 2 -16.66 32.98 -5.95
N PRO A 3 -17.30 33.46 -7.03
CA PRO A 3 -18.02 32.61 -7.98
C PRO A 3 -17.16 31.55 -8.70
N SER A 4 -15.85 31.78 -8.83
CA SER A 4 -14.89 30.81 -9.40
C SER A 4 -14.63 29.59 -8.50
N ASP A 5 -14.76 29.74 -7.19
CA ASP A 5 -14.49 28.70 -6.18
C ASP A 5 -15.71 27.76 -6.02
N GLN A 6 -16.91 28.28 -6.28
CA GLN A 6 -18.15 27.48 -6.28
C GLN A 6 -18.27 26.58 -7.52
N SER A 7 -17.83 27.04 -8.69
CA SER A 7 -17.88 26.24 -9.93
C SER A 7 -16.88 25.08 -9.87
N GLU A 8 -15.67 25.31 -9.34
CA GLU A 8 -14.65 24.28 -9.15
C GLU A 8 -15.07 23.23 -8.11
N SER A 9 -15.69 23.65 -7.01
CA SER A 9 -16.24 22.72 -6.01
C SER A 9 -17.38 21.86 -6.58
N THR A 10 -18.21 22.43 -7.44
CA THR A 10 -19.35 21.74 -8.07
C THR A 10 -18.87 20.77 -9.16
N SER A 11 -17.91 21.16 -10.00
CA SER A 11 -17.35 20.27 -11.02
C SER A 11 -16.64 19.07 -10.40
N LEU A 12 -15.90 19.28 -9.30
CA LEU A 12 -15.26 18.19 -8.55
C LEU A 12 -16.29 17.22 -7.94
N ARG A 13 -17.41 17.72 -7.38
CA ARG A 13 -18.51 16.87 -6.88
C ARG A 13 -19.04 15.95 -7.97
N LEU A 14 -19.34 16.53 -9.13
CA LEU A 14 -19.90 15.80 -10.27
C LEU A 14 -18.90 14.79 -10.82
N ALA A 15 -17.62 15.15 -10.92
CA ALA A 15 -16.56 14.24 -11.36
C ALA A 15 -16.42 13.04 -10.40
N LEU A 16 -16.42 13.26 -9.08
CA LEU A 16 -16.35 12.19 -8.10
C LEU A 16 -17.61 11.31 -8.11
N ALA A 17 -18.80 11.90 -8.22
CA ALA A 17 -20.05 11.14 -8.35
C ALA A 17 -20.08 10.29 -9.63
N PHE A 18 -19.57 10.83 -10.74
CA PHE A 18 -19.40 10.07 -11.98
C PHE A 18 -18.41 8.92 -11.81
N LEU A 19 -17.26 9.14 -11.16
CA LEU A 19 -16.29 8.07 -10.87
C LEU A 19 -16.88 6.97 -9.97
N VAL A 20 -17.72 7.33 -8.99
CA VAL A 20 -18.44 6.36 -8.16
C VAL A 20 -19.40 5.53 -9.00
N GLY A 21 -20.20 6.17 -9.85
CA GLY A 21 -21.14 5.47 -10.75
C GLY A 21 -20.44 4.56 -11.75
N ALA A 22 -19.43 5.08 -12.46
CA ALA A 22 -18.64 4.33 -13.43
C ALA A 22 -17.86 3.19 -12.78
N GLY A 23 -17.23 3.43 -11.63
CA GLY A 23 -16.53 2.42 -10.85
C GLY A 23 -17.46 1.32 -10.37
N SER A 24 -18.66 1.67 -9.90
CA SER A 24 -19.68 0.70 -9.47
C SER A 24 -20.19 -0.14 -10.65
N LEU A 25 -20.43 0.47 -11.82
CA LEU A 25 -20.84 -0.24 -13.04
C LEU A 25 -19.75 -1.22 -13.51
N LEU A 26 -18.50 -0.78 -13.55
CA LEU A 26 -17.36 -1.65 -13.85
C LEU A 26 -17.17 -2.73 -12.78
N GLY A 27 -17.48 -2.42 -11.52
CA GLY A 27 -17.45 -3.34 -10.39
C GLY A 27 -18.44 -4.50 -10.53
N VAL A 28 -19.61 -4.27 -11.13
CA VAL A 28 -20.58 -5.33 -11.46
C VAL A 28 -19.97 -6.35 -12.43
N VAL A 29 -19.17 -5.87 -13.39
CA VAL A 29 -18.50 -6.73 -14.39
C VAL A 29 -17.22 -7.36 -13.81
N SER A 30 -16.53 -6.66 -12.92
CA SER A 30 -15.26 -7.08 -12.33
C SER A 30 -15.25 -6.91 -10.80
N PRO A 31 -15.28 -8.02 -10.04
CA PRO A 31 -15.24 -7.97 -8.56
C PRO A 31 -14.03 -7.19 -8.01
N TYR A 32 -12.90 -7.18 -8.72
CA TYR A 32 -11.68 -6.49 -8.30
C TYR A 32 -11.85 -4.96 -8.27
N ILE A 33 -12.56 -4.39 -9.25
CA ILE A 33 -12.85 -2.95 -9.31
C ILE A 33 -13.84 -2.57 -8.20
N MET A 34 -14.78 -3.47 -7.88
CA MET A 34 -15.77 -3.24 -6.83
C MET A 34 -15.12 -2.95 -5.47
N TYR A 35 -14.00 -3.59 -5.15
CA TYR A 35 -13.28 -3.35 -3.89
C TYR A 35 -12.58 -1.99 -3.80
N LEU A 36 -12.33 -1.30 -4.91
CA LEU A 36 -11.74 0.05 -4.96
C LEU A 36 -12.76 1.16 -5.20
N THR A 37 -13.99 0.80 -5.52
CA THR A 37 -15.11 1.75 -5.68
C THR A 37 -15.40 2.62 -4.45
N PRO A 38 -15.17 2.17 -3.19
CA PRO A 38 -15.34 3.01 -2.01
C PRO A 38 -14.34 4.18 -1.94
N VAL A 39 -13.24 4.14 -2.71
CA VAL A 39 -12.22 5.20 -2.71
C VAL A 39 -12.77 6.55 -3.20
N PRO A 40 -13.27 6.70 -4.44
CA PRO A 40 -13.84 7.98 -4.89
C PRO A 40 -15.02 8.43 -4.02
N MET A 41 -15.75 7.47 -3.45
CA MET A 41 -16.83 7.75 -2.51
C MET A 41 -16.34 8.37 -1.21
N GLY A 42 -15.29 7.83 -0.60
CA GLY A 42 -14.71 8.40 0.61
C GLY A 42 -14.12 9.80 0.39
N VAL A 43 -13.52 10.05 -0.78
CA VAL A 43 -13.03 11.39 -1.15
C VAL A 43 -14.19 12.38 -1.33
N LEU A 44 -15.29 11.96 -1.97
CA LEU A 44 -16.51 12.77 -2.11
C LEU A 44 -17.07 13.17 -0.73
N VAL A 45 -17.19 12.22 0.18
CA VAL A 45 -17.71 12.47 1.54
C VAL A 45 -16.78 13.39 2.33
N ALA A 46 -15.48 13.13 2.31
CA ALA A 46 -14.51 13.96 3.03
C ALA A 46 -14.53 15.43 2.55
N ARG A 47 -14.68 15.67 1.25
CA ARG A 47 -14.70 17.03 0.66
C ARG A 47 -16.06 17.72 0.75
N HIS A 48 -17.15 16.99 0.57
CA HIS A 48 -18.47 17.58 0.33
C HIS A 48 -19.53 17.19 1.36
N GLY A 49 -19.15 16.35 2.33
CA GLY A 49 -19.93 15.95 3.49
C GLY A 49 -20.78 14.70 3.27
N ILE A 50 -21.22 14.10 4.38
CA ILE A 50 -22.04 12.88 4.39
C ILE A 50 -23.32 12.97 3.56
N ARG A 51 -23.94 14.15 3.43
CA ARG A 51 -25.16 14.34 2.62
C ARG A 51 -24.89 14.04 1.16
N ALA A 52 -23.81 14.59 0.58
CA ALA A 52 -23.44 14.33 -0.81
C ALA A 52 -23.07 12.87 -1.04
N GLY A 53 -22.39 12.25 -0.06
CA GLY A 53 -22.09 10.82 -0.08
C GLY A 53 -23.35 9.96 -0.10
N THR A 54 -24.16 10.04 0.95
CA THR A 54 -25.36 9.20 1.11
C THR A 54 -26.33 9.35 -0.07
N THR A 55 -26.55 10.55 -0.61
CA THR A 55 -27.37 10.72 -1.82
C THR A 55 -26.76 10.02 -3.03
N THR A 56 -25.45 10.12 -3.22
CA THR A 56 -24.76 9.46 -4.34
C THR A 56 -24.81 7.94 -4.21
N ALA A 57 -24.64 7.40 -2.99
CA ALA A 57 -24.76 5.96 -2.73
C ALA A 57 -26.15 5.42 -3.06
N ILE A 58 -27.19 6.10 -2.60
CA ILE A 58 -28.58 5.69 -2.83
C ILE A 58 -28.91 5.78 -4.33
N VAL A 59 -28.60 6.90 -4.98
CA VAL A 59 -28.88 7.07 -6.42
C VAL A 59 -28.12 6.03 -7.25
N THR A 60 -26.84 5.79 -6.94
CA THR A 60 -26.00 4.84 -7.70
C THR A 60 -26.47 3.39 -7.50
N SER A 61 -26.75 2.99 -6.26
CA SER A 61 -27.25 1.64 -5.95
C SER A 61 -28.61 1.36 -6.57
N VAL A 62 -29.56 2.30 -6.48
CA VAL A 62 -30.89 2.16 -7.10
C VAL A 62 -30.78 2.13 -8.62
N ALA A 63 -30.03 3.06 -9.23
CA ALA A 63 -29.86 3.10 -10.68
C ALA A 63 -29.25 1.79 -11.20
N LEU A 64 -28.17 1.30 -10.58
CA LEU A 64 -27.53 0.06 -11.00
C LEU A 64 -28.39 -1.17 -10.72
N GLY A 65 -29.10 -1.23 -9.59
CA GLY A 65 -30.05 -2.30 -9.32
C GLY A 65 -31.17 -2.39 -10.35
N LEU A 66 -31.65 -1.24 -10.85
CA LEU A 66 -32.65 -1.18 -11.92
C LEU A 66 -32.05 -1.59 -13.28
N ILE A 67 -30.84 -1.14 -13.60
CA ILE A 67 -30.13 -1.49 -14.85
C ILE A 67 -29.86 -2.99 -14.91
N THR A 68 -29.40 -3.59 -13.82
CA THR A 68 -29.11 -5.03 -13.75
C THR A 68 -30.35 -5.88 -13.43
N GLN A 69 -31.49 -5.24 -13.18
CA GLN A 69 -32.74 -5.90 -12.76
C GLN A 69 -32.57 -6.81 -11.53
N SER A 70 -31.66 -6.45 -10.62
CA SER A 70 -31.28 -7.27 -9.47
C SER A 70 -31.32 -6.46 -8.17
N PRO A 71 -32.30 -6.74 -7.28
CA PRO A 71 -32.35 -6.15 -5.94
C PRO A 71 -31.11 -6.47 -5.10
N ILE A 72 -30.46 -7.61 -5.36
CA ILE A 72 -29.23 -8.02 -4.69
C ILE A 72 -28.07 -7.11 -5.10
N THR A 73 -27.96 -6.78 -6.39
CA THR A 73 -26.94 -5.84 -6.89
C THR A 73 -27.11 -4.47 -6.23
N MET A 74 -28.35 -3.98 -6.09
CA MET A 74 -28.65 -2.75 -5.35
C MET A 74 -28.11 -2.81 -3.92
N MET A 75 -28.41 -3.89 -3.19
CA MET A 75 -27.96 -4.09 -1.81
C MET A 75 -26.43 -4.14 -1.71
N VAL A 76 -25.76 -4.92 -2.55
CA VAL A 76 -24.29 -5.07 -2.55
C VAL A 76 -23.62 -3.73 -2.80
N ILE A 77 -24.05 -2.97 -3.81
CA ILE A 77 -23.48 -1.66 -4.13
C ILE A 77 -23.70 -0.70 -2.97
N LEU A 78 -24.88 -0.71 -2.35
CA LEU A 78 -25.15 0.15 -1.20
C LEU A 78 -24.22 -0.15 -0.02
N LEU A 79 -23.98 -1.43 0.29
CA LEU A 79 -23.08 -1.85 1.37
C LEU A 79 -21.62 -1.47 1.05
N VAL A 80 -21.17 -1.69 -0.19
CA VAL A 80 -19.83 -1.32 -0.65
C VAL A 80 -19.61 0.20 -0.60
N LEU A 81 -20.57 0.99 -1.10
CA LEU A 81 -20.47 2.45 -1.02
C LEU A 81 -20.60 2.97 0.41
N GLY A 82 -21.31 2.25 1.27
CA GLY A 82 -21.40 2.51 2.71
C GLY A 82 -20.02 2.52 3.41
N LEU A 83 -19.10 1.64 2.99
CA LEU A 83 -17.70 1.68 3.43
C LEU A 83 -17.04 3.02 3.09
N GLY A 84 -17.23 3.49 1.85
CA GLY A 84 -16.68 4.76 1.39
C GLY A 84 -17.22 5.94 2.17
N VAL A 85 -18.53 5.96 2.42
CA VAL A 85 -19.17 6.98 3.28
C VAL A 85 -18.57 6.99 4.68
N ALA A 86 -18.47 5.82 5.33
CA ALA A 86 -17.99 5.72 6.70
C ALA A 86 -16.52 6.11 6.83
N LEU A 87 -15.66 5.67 5.91
CA LEU A 87 -14.25 6.06 5.92
C LEU A 87 -14.06 7.55 5.61
N GLY A 88 -14.83 8.10 4.66
CA GLY A 88 -14.77 9.52 4.30
C GLY A 88 -15.24 10.43 5.43
N GLU A 89 -16.35 10.10 6.10
CA GLU A 89 -16.84 10.86 7.25
C GLU A 89 -15.93 10.69 8.46
N GLY A 90 -15.46 9.47 8.73
CA GLY A 90 -14.54 9.23 9.84
C GLY A 90 -13.22 10.00 9.70
N LEU A 91 -12.69 10.13 8.48
CA LEU A 91 -11.52 10.98 8.21
C LEU A 91 -11.83 12.47 8.43
N ARG A 92 -13.03 12.92 8.05
CA ARG A 92 -13.49 14.30 8.25
C ARG A 92 -13.65 14.63 9.74
N ASP A 93 -14.13 13.69 10.53
CA ASP A 93 -14.32 13.81 11.98
C ASP A 93 -13.01 13.63 12.79
N GLY A 94 -11.89 13.34 12.12
CA GLY A 94 -10.58 13.19 12.77
C GLY A 94 -10.47 11.94 13.65
N LEU A 95 -11.26 10.89 13.36
CA LEU A 95 -11.19 9.63 14.07
C LEU A 95 -9.81 8.98 13.93
N SER A 96 -9.41 8.25 14.98
CA SER A 96 -8.11 7.57 15.02
C SER A 96 -8.05 6.36 14.06
N PHE A 97 -6.83 5.98 13.67
CA PHE A 97 -6.59 4.83 12.79
C PHE A 97 -7.32 3.54 13.27
N PRO A 98 -7.22 3.10 14.54
CA PRO A 98 -7.92 1.89 15.00
C PRO A 98 -9.44 1.97 14.86
N GLN A 99 -10.03 3.16 15.12
CA GLN A 99 -11.47 3.38 15.00
C GLN A 99 -11.92 3.25 13.53
N LEU A 100 -11.20 3.88 12.60
CA LEU A 100 -11.51 3.78 11.17
C LEU A 100 -11.38 2.37 10.65
N THR A 101 -10.29 1.68 11.00
CA THR A 101 -10.09 0.30 10.57
C THR A 101 -11.11 -0.65 11.17
N GLY A 102 -11.54 -0.42 12.41
CA GLY A 102 -12.59 -1.22 13.04
C GLY A 102 -13.94 -1.04 12.36
N VAL A 103 -14.36 0.21 12.13
CA VAL A 103 -15.62 0.51 11.42
C VAL A 103 -15.58 -0.04 10.00
N GLY A 104 -14.48 0.20 9.27
CA GLY A 104 -14.33 -0.31 7.91
C GLY A 104 -14.33 -1.83 7.85
N TRP A 105 -13.65 -2.51 8.78
CA TRP A 105 -13.65 -3.97 8.86
C TRP A 105 -15.06 -4.53 9.07
N VAL A 106 -15.83 -3.95 9.99
CA VAL A 106 -17.24 -4.34 10.23
C VAL A 106 -18.09 -4.14 8.98
N LEU A 107 -17.93 -3.01 8.28
CA LEU A 107 -18.69 -2.73 7.05
C LEU A 107 -18.32 -3.66 5.91
N VAL A 108 -17.04 -4.00 5.73
CA VAL A 108 -16.63 -4.99 4.73
C VAL A 108 -17.16 -6.37 5.09
N MET A 109 -17.08 -6.79 6.35
CA MET A 109 -17.66 -8.05 6.81
C MET A 109 -19.18 -8.09 6.56
N ALA A 110 -19.89 -6.98 6.84
CA ALA A 110 -21.32 -6.87 6.53
C ALA A 110 -21.57 -6.99 5.01
N SER A 111 -20.74 -6.35 4.18
CA SER A 111 -20.84 -6.44 2.72
C SER A 111 -20.60 -7.85 2.16
N LEU A 112 -19.94 -8.73 2.90
CA LEU A 112 -19.75 -10.14 2.54
C LEU A 112 -20.85 -11.04 3.12
N LEU A 113 -21.13 -10.89 4.41
CA LEU A 113 -22.02 -11.79 5.16
C LEU A 113 -23.50 -11.53 4.88
N VAL A 114 -23.92 -10.27 4.68
CA VAL A 114 -25.33 -9.95 4.41
C VAL A 114 -25.78 -10.52 3.06
N PRO A 115 -25.08 -10.30 1.93
CA PRO A 115 -25.43 -10.97 0.68
C PRO A 115 -25.38 -12.49 0.79
N TYR A 116 -24.37 -13.04 1.47
CA TYR A 116 -24.28 -14.49 1.70
C TYR A 116 -25.52 -15.04 2.40
N ALA A 117 -25.95 -14.40 3.50
CA ALA A 117 -27.14 -14.80 4.24
C ALA A 117 -28.42 -14.67 3.40
N VAL A 118 -28.54 -13.61 2.58
CA VAL A 118 -29.68 -13.42 1.68
C VAL A 118 -29.74 -14.54 0.64
N PHE A 119 -28.63 -14.87 -0.03
CA PHE A 119 -28.60 -15.97 -1.00
C PHE A 119 -28.97 -17.30 -0.35
N ARG A 120 -28.40 -17.59 0.82
CA ARG A 120 -28.66 -18.84 1.53
C ARG A 120 -30.11 -18.97 2.00
N HIS A 121 -30.69 -17.92 2.57
CA HIS A 121 -31.99 -18.02 3.24
C HIS A 121 -33.18 -17.63 2.38
N LEU A 122 -33.00 -16.72 1.40
CA LEU A 122 -34.08 -16.25 0.55
C LEU A 122 -34.15 -16.98 -0.78
N TYR A 123 -33.00 -17.36 -1.33
CA TYR A 123 -32.90 -18.03 -2.64
C TYR A 123 -32.58 -19.52 -2.55
N ASP A 124 -32.29 -20.04 -1.35
CA ASP A 124 -31.84 -21.42 -1.11
C ASP A 124 -30.59 -21.79 -1.94
N ILE A 125 -29.74 -20.79 -2.22
CA ILE A 125 -28.49 -20.94 -2.96
C ILE A 125 -27.34 -20.88 -1.96
N ASP A 126 -26.58 -21.97 -1.84
CA ASP A 126 -25.33 -21.97 -1.10
C ASP A 126 -24.20 -21.46 -2.00
N LEU A 127 -23.72 -20.24 -1.72
CA LEU A 127 -22.58 -19.65 -2.44
C LEU A 127 -21.31 -20.50 -2.35
N MET A 128 -21.19 -21.39 -1.35
CA MET A 128 -20.05 -22.31 -1.29
C MET A 128 -20.14 -23.43 -2.32
N ASP A 129 -21.34 -23.88 -2.68
CA ASP A 129 -21.51 -24.82 -3.79
C ASP A 129 -21.15 -24.15 -5.11
N VAL A 130 -21.67 -22.94 -5.34
CA VAL A 130 -21.32 -22.13 -6.53
C VAL A 130 -19.81 -21.90 -6.64
N ALA A 131 -19.13 -21.64 -5.52
CA ALA A 131 -17.68 -21.44 -5.50
C ALA A 131 -16.89 -22.71 -5.81
N VAL A 132 -17.35 -23.88 -5.32
CA VAL A 132 -16.73 -25.18 -5.60
C VAL A 132 -16.92 -25.54 -7.07
N ASP A 133 -18.13 -25.38 -7.60
CA ASP A 133 -18.44 -25.66 -9.01
C ASP A 133 -17.57 -24.80 -9.95
N PHE A 134 -17.44 -23.50 -9.64
CA PHE A 134 -16.58 -22.59 -10.40
C PHE A 134 -15.10 -23.00 -10.35
N TRP A 135 -14.63 -23.48 -9.20
CA TRP A 135 -13.26 -23.94 -9.02
C TRP A 135 -12.99 -25.24 -9.78
N GLU A 136 -13.92 -26.19 -9.70
CA GLU A 136 -13.89 -27.45 -10.45
C GLU A 136 -13.81 -27.18 -11.96
N GLU A 137 -14.70 -26.34 -12.49
CA GLU A 137 -14.70 -25.97 -13.89
C GLU A 137 -13.38 -25.29 -14.32
N SER A 138 -12.84 -24.41 -13.45
CA SER A 138 -11.55 -23.75 -13.70
C SER A 138 -10.38 -24.74 -13.74
N LEU A 139 -10.40 -25.74 -12.86
CA LEU A 139 -9.39 -26.79 -12.79
C LEU A 139 -9.46 -27.71 -14.01
N GLU A 140 -10.66 -28.12 -14.42
CA GLU A 140 -10.88 -28.90 -15.63
C GLU A 140 -10.33 -28.20 -16.86
N ARG A 141 -10.63 -26.91 -17.02
CA ARG A 141 -10.08 -26.10 -18.12
C ARG A 141 -8.55 -26.08 -18.08
N ALA A 142 -7.95 -25.83 -16.91
CA ALA A 142 -6.49 -25.77 -16.75
C ALA A 142 -5.81 -27.12 -17.09
N LEU A 143 -6.44 -28.24 -16.72
CA LEU A 143 -5.90 -29.57 -16.99
C LEU A 143 -6.08 -30.00 -18.43
N HIS A 144 -7.20 -29.61 -19.06
CA HIS A 144 -7.40 -29.77 -20.49
C HIS A 144 -6.29 -29.07 -21.29
N PHE A 145 -5.88 -27.85 -20.90
CA PHE A 145 -4.76 -27.15 -21.53
C PHE A 145 -3.39 -27.80 -21.29
N SER A 146 -3.22 -28.59 -20.22
CA SER A 146 -1.95 -29.29 -19.94
C SER A 146 -1.90 -30.72 -20.46
N GLY A 147 -2.96 -31.20 -21.14
CA GLY A 147 -3.02 -32.55 -21.71
C GLY A 147 -3.22 -33.67 -20.67
N ILE A 148 -3.56 -33.31 -19.42
CA ILE A 148 -3.80 -34.25 -18.33
C ILE A 148 -5.31 -34.50 -18.23
N ASN A 149 -5.76 -35.71 -18.59
CA ASN A 149 -7.17 -36.09 -18.47
C ASN A 149 -7.55 -36.36 -17.01
N MET A 150 -8.61 -35.69 -16.54
CA MET A 150 -8.95 -35.67 -15.13
C MET A 150 -10.02 -36.71 -14.74
N ASN A 151 -9.66 -38.00 -14.83
CA ASN A 151 -10.49 -39.08 -14.25
C ASN A 151 -10.31 -39.22 -12.72
N ASN A 152 -9.62 -38.28 -12.09
CA ASN A 152 -9.19 -38.36 -10.68
C ASN A 152 -9.99 -37.48 -9.72
N LEU A 153 -10.97 -36.70 -10.18
CA LEU A 153 -11.90 -35.98 -9.30
C LEU A 153 -13.02 -36.91 -8.85
N THR A 154 -12.74 -37.67 -7.80
CA THR A 154 -13.79 -38.44 -7.11
C THR A 154 -14.68 -37.49 -6.31
N SER A 155 -15.97 -37.80 -6.19
CA SER A 155 -16.92 -37.07 -5.33
C SER A 155 -16.40 -36.88 -3.90
N GLU A 156 -15.63 -37.83 -3.38
CA GLU A 156 -14.97 -37.71 -2.06
C GLU A 156 -13.93 -36.59 -2.01
N LYS A 157 -13.15 -36.37 -3.08
CA LYS A 157 -12.17 -35.27 -3.13
C LYS A 157 -12.85 -33.91 -3.19
N ILE A 158 -13.95 -33.81 -3.94
CA ILE A 158 -14.76 -32.58 -4.01
C ILE A 158 -15.37 -32.28 -2.63
N ALA A 159 -15.90 -33.29 -1.93
CA ALA A 159 -16.41 -33.12 -0.57
C ALA A 159 -15.32 -32.65 0.41
N ARG A 160 -14.11 -33.21 0.33
CA ARG A 160 -12.96 -32.77 1.14
C ARG A 160 -12.54 -31.33 0.82
N LEU A 161 -12.54 -30.95 -0.46
CA LEU A 161 -12.24 -29.59 -0.89
C LEU A 161 -13.26 -28.60 -0.32
N LYS A 162 -14.57 -28.89 -0.49
CA LYS A 162 -15.65 -28.08 0.08
C LYS A 162 -15.47 -27.90 1.58
N GLN A 163 -15.16 -28.99 2.31
CA GLN A 163 -14.89 -28.94 3.74
C GLN A 163 -13.69 -28.04 4.08
N GLN A 164 -12.59 -28.12 3.32
CA GLN A 164 -11.43 -27.26 3.52
C GLN A 164 -11.74 -25.79 3.25
N MET A 165 -12.47 -25.47 2.19
CA MET A 165 -12.90 -24.09 1.89
C MET A 165 -13.75 -23.52 3.02
N TRP A 166 -14.71 -24.30 3.52
CA TRP A 166 -15.52 -23.93 4.68
C TRP A 166 -14.70 -23.65 5.94
N LEU A 167 -13.65 -24.44 6.18
CA LEU A 167 -12.79 -24.29 7.34
C LEU A 167 -12.00 -22.98 7.31
N MET A 168 -11.57 -22.54 6.13
CA MET A 168 -10.75 -21.34 5.92
C MET A 168 -11.59 -20.06 5.75
N LEU A 169 -12.86 -20.19 5.33
CA LEU A 169 -13.72 -19.06 4.99
C LEU A 169 -13.75 -17.93 6.05
N PRO A 170 -13.85 -18.22 7.38
CA PRO A 170 -13.92 -17.16 8.38
C PRO A 170 -12.65 -16.30 8.44
N SER A 171 -11.48 -16.93 8.49
CA SER A 171 -10.19 -16.23 8.53
C SER A 171 -9.88 -15.53 7.22
N VAL A 172 -10.15 -16.15 6.07
CA VAL A 172 -9.98 -15.52 4.76
C VAL A 172 -10.85 -14.27 4.67
N SER A 173 -12.13 -14.35 5.05
CA SER A 173 -13.04 -13.20 5.04
C SER A 173 -12.57 -12.09 5.98
N ALA A 174 -12.14 -12.43 7.20
CA ALA A 174 -11.64 -11.47 8.18
C ALA A 174 -10.35 -10.78 7.71
N VAL A 175 -9.43 -11.52 7.12
CA VAL A 175 -8.18 -11.02 6.54
C VAL A 175 -8.46 -10.13 5.33
N SER A 176 -9.32 -10.58 4.41
CA SER A 176 -9.72 -9.82 3.24
C SER A 176 -10.41 -8.51 3.64
N ALA A 177 -11.28 -8.55 4.64
CA ALA A 177 -11.94 -7.35 5.17
C ALA A 177 -10.93 -6.33 5.73
N ALA A 178 -9.91 -6.80 6.46
CA ALA A 178 -8.84 -5.95 6.94
C ALA A 178 -8.03 -5.36 5.77
N GLY A 179 -7.65 -6.19 4.80
CA GLY A 179 -6.90 -5.76 3.61
C GLY A 179 -7.64 -4.71 2.78
N ILE A 180 -8.92 -4.96 2.46
CA ILE A 180 -9.78 -4.03 1.71
C ILE A 180 -9.93 -2.71 2.46
N THR A 181 -10.17 -2.76 3.77
CA THR A 181 -10.32 -1.56 4.61
C THR A 181 -9.04 -0.74 4.62
N LEU A 182 -7.88 -1.37 4.86
CA LEU A 182 -6.59 -0.70 4.89
C LEU A 182 -6.22 -0.10 3.53
N ALA A 183 -6.48 -0.84 2.44
CA ALA A 183 -6.25 -0.34 1.09
C ALA A 183 -7.11 0.89 0.79
N ASN A 184 -8.41 0.84 1.05
CA ASN A 184 -9.31 1.98 0.86
C ASN A 184 -8.89 3.18 1.71
N TYR A 185 -8.63 2.96 3.00
CA TYR A 185 -8.12 4.00 3.90
C TYR A 185 -6.86 4.68 3.36
N TRP A 186 -5.88 3.89 2.94
CA TRP A 186 -4.61 4.40 2.44
C TRP A 186 -4.76 5.18 1.12
N VAL A 187 -5.55 4.66 0.17
CA VAL A 187 -5.76 5.32 -1.12
C VAL A 187 -6.58 6.60 -0.96
N ILE A 188 -7.65 6.59 -0.15
CA ILE A 188 -8.45 7.78 0.18
C ILE A 188 -7.54 8.84 0.82
N GLY A 189 -6.78 8.47 1.84
CA GLY A 189 -5.88 9.39 2.53
C GLY A 189 -4.84 10.00 1.60
N ARG A 190 -4.24 9.20 0.72
CA ARG A 190 -3.25 9.66 -0.27
C ARG A 190 -3.86 10.55 -1.34
N TRP A 191 -5.09 10.29 -1.78
CA TRP A 191 -5.79 11.14 -2.73
C TRP A 191 -6.18 12.48 -2.11
N LEU A 192 -6.73 12.48 -0.89
CA LEU A 192 -7.03 13.70 -0.14
C LEU A 192 -5.79 14.57 0.10
N GLY A 193 -4.66 13.96 0.43
CA GLY A 193 -3.38 14.67 0.57
C GLY A 193 -2.93 15.37 -0.73
N ARG A 194 -3.20 14.77 -1.91
CA ARG A 194 -2.95 15.42 -3.21
C ARG A 194 -3.90 16.59 -3.50
N LEU A 195 -5.09 16.59 -2.90
CA LEU A 195 -6.09 17.66 -3.01
C LEU A 195 -5.87 18.78 -1.98
N GLY A 196 -4.75 18.78 -1.26
CA GLY A 196 -4.41 19.79 -0.25
C GLY A 196 -5.22 19.65 1.05
N VAL A 197 -5.95 18.56 1.25
CA VAL A 197 -6.67 18.32 2.51
C VAL A 197 -5.66 17.81 3.53
N THR A 198 -5.37 18.62 4.55
CA THR A 198 -4.58 18.22 5.70
C THR A 198 -5.40 17.26 6.56
N ILE A 199 -5.29 15.96 6.27
CA ILE A 199 -5.67 14.92 7.23
C ILE A 199 -4.74 15.13 8.42
N GLU A 200 -5.31 15.46 9.58
CA GLU A 200 -4.52 15.66 10.79
C GLU A 200 -3.57 14.48 10.98
N LYS A 201 -2.35 14.75 11.48
CA LYS A 201 -1.29 13.78 11.78
C LYS A 201 -1.72 12.61 12.71
N ARG A 202 -2.98 12.58 13.13
CA ARG A 202 -3.63 11.62 14.03
C ARG A 202 -4.09 10.32 13.33
N ALA A 203 -4.07 10.30 12.01
CA ALA A 203 -4.36 9.13 11.18
C ALA A 203 -3.08 8.33 10.82
N TRP A 204 -2.07 8.35 11.70
CA TRP A 204 -0.74 7.81 11.38
C TRP A 204 -0.68 6.29 11.55
N PHE A 205 -0.60 5.60 10.42
CA PHE A 205 -0.26 4.19 10.35
C PHE A 205 1.24 4.01 10.62
N PRO A 206 1.67 3.08 11.49
CA PRO A 206 3.10 2.90 11.75
C PRO A 206 3.84 2.57 10.45
N PRO A 207 5.00 3.18 10.19
CA PRO A 207 5.79 2.89 9.00
C PRO A 207 6.01 1.39 8.87
N PHE A 208 5.83 0.85 7.66
CA PHE A 208 5.93 -0.59 7.40
C PHE A 208 7.22 -1.21 7.95
N LEU A 209 8.34 -0.47 7.91
CA LEU A 209 9.65 -0.89 8.43
C LEU A 209 9.70 -1.05 9.97
N GLN A 210 8.69 -0.61 10.71
CA GLN A 210 8.63 -0.70 12.17
C GLN A 210 7.68 -1.81 12.65
N TRP A 211 7.01 -2.51 11.73
CA TRP A 211 6.07 -3.55 12.11
C TRP A 211 6.78 -4.71 12.78
N ARG A 212 6.34 -5.01 14.00
CA ARG A 212 6.79 -6.13 14.82
C ARG A 212 5.60 -6.60 15.63
N PHE A 213 5.35 -7.90 15.61
CA PHE A 213 4.25 -8.49 16.35
C PHE A 213 4.75 -9.13 17.66
N PRO A 214 3.89 -9.27 18.68
CA PRO A 214 4.26 -9.87 19.95
C PRO A 214 4.66 -11.35 19.86
N TRP A 215 5.63 -11.77 20.68
CA TRP A 215 6.18 -13.13 20.67
C TRP A 215 5.18 -14.25 20.97
N TYR A 216 4.13 -13.98 21.74
CA TYR A 216 3.12 -15.00 22.03
C TYR A 216 2.33 -15.42 20.78
N LEU A 217 2.24 -14.58 19.74
CA LEU A 217 1.60 -14.94 18.48
C LEU A 217 2.36 -16.05 17.73
N ALA A 218 3.66 -16.20 17.99
CA ALA A 218 4.48 -17.26 17.40
C ALA A 218 4.00 -18.63 17.87
N TRP A 219 3.63 -18.75 19.14
CA TRP A 219 3.07 -19.98 19.70
C TRP A 219 1.67 -20.27 19.17
N ILE A 220 0.86 -19.24 18.92
CA ILE A 220 -0.45 -19.39 18.27
C ILE A 220 -0.27 -19.95 16.85
N TYR A 221 0.70 -19.44 16.07
CA TYR A 221 1.01 -19.95 14.74
C TYR A 221 1.51 -21.41 14.79
N ILE A 222 2.43 -21.72 15.70
CA ILE A 222 2.94 -23.09 15.89
C ILE A 222 1.80 -24.05 16.27
N ALA A 223 0.94 -23.66 17.22
CA ALA A 223 -0.22 -24.46 17.60
C ALA A 223 -1.19 -24.64 16.43
N GLY A 224 -1.41 -23.60 15.62
CA GLY A 224 -2.23 -23.65 14.42
C GLY A 224 -1.74 -24.68 13.39
N ILE A 225 -0.43 -24.86 13.25
CA ILE A 225 0.16 -25.93 12.41
C ILE A 225 0.16 -27.28 13.14
N GLY A 226 0.47 -27.30 14.43
CA GLY A 226 0.65 -28.53 15.20
C GLY A 226 -0.65 -29.30 15.42
N ILE A 227 -1.75 -28.61 15.71
CA ILE A 227 -3.05 -29.24 16.00
C ILE A 227 -3.54 -30.10 14.82
N PRO A 228 -3.62 -29.59 13.57
CA PRO A 228 -4.02 -30.40 12.42
C PRO A 228 -3.13 -31.63 12.17
N LEU A 229 -1.85 -31.58 12.55
CA LEU A 229 -0.91 -32.71 12.38
C LEU A 229 -1.12 -33.79 13.46
N LEU A 230 -1.57 -33.41 14.64
CA LEU A 230 -1.89 -34.33 15.74
C LEU A 230 -3.27 -34.99 15.57
N GLU A 231 -4.18 -34.33 14.83
CA GLU A 231 -5.56 -34.76 14.62
C GLU A 231 -5.75 -35.97 13.68
N ALA A 232 -4.68 -36.71 13.36
CA ALA A 232 -4.82 -38.08 12.87
C ALA A 232 -5.57 -39.00 13.86
N ALA A 233 -5.81 -38.58 15.11
CA ALA A 233 -6.65 -39.26 16.08
C ALA A 233 -7.54 -38.30 16.92
N SER A 234 -8.86 -38.39 16.72
CA SER A 234 -9.90 -38.20 17.76
C SER A 234 -10.06 -36.84 18.46
N SER A 235 -9.90 -35.69 17.78
CA SER A 235 -10.24 -34.38 18.37
C SER A 235 -11.59 -33.81 17.87
N PRO A 236 -12.24 -32.90 18.63
CA PRO A 236 -13.50 -32.28 18.22
C PRO A 236 -13.32 -31.34 17.02
N GLY A 237 -14.23 -31.37 16.03
CA GLY A 237 -14.10 -30.59 14.80
C GLY A 237 -14.00 -29.06 14.93
N TRP A 238 -14.40 -28.49 16.08
CA TRP A 238 -14.21 -27.06 16.36
C TRP A 238 -12.75 -26.70 16.64
N MET A 239 -11.95 -27.63 17.16
CA MET A 239 -10.54 -27.42 17.48
C MET A 239 -9.71 -27.29 16.20
N LEU A 240 -9.96 -28.15 15.21
CA LEU A 240 -9.42 -28.04 13.86
C LEU A 240 -9.74 -26.69 13.21
N SER A 241 -11.01 -26.26 13.29
CA SER A 241 -11.44 -24.98 12.73
C SER A 241 -10.71 -23.81 13.39
N LEU A 242 -10.62 -23.80 14.71
CA LEU A 242 -9.91 -22.77 15.44
C LEU A 242 -8.42 -22.73 15.05
N ALA A 243 -7.77 -23.89 14.99
CA ALA A 243 -6.35 -24.01 14.65
C ALA A 243 -6.05 -23.45 13.25
N VAL A 244 -6.83 -23.87 12.23
CA VAL A 244 -6.65 -23.41 10.85
C VAL A 244 -6.90 -21.91 10.71
N ASN A 245 -7.94 -21.37 11.34
CA ASN A 245 -8.22 -19.94 11.26
C ASN A 245 -7.15 -19.10 11.98
N LEU A 246 -6.68 -19.53 13.15
CA LEU A 246 -5.58 -18.87 13.86
C LEU A 246 -4.26 -18.95 13.08
N GLN A 247 -3.97 -20.09 12.44
CA GLN A 247 -2.81 -20.27 11.58
C GLN A 247 -2.84 -19.27 10.41
N ILE A 248 -3.98 -19.11 9.73
CA ILE A 248 -4.11 -18.19 8.60
C ILE A 248 -3.90 -16.73 9.06
N ILE A 249 -4.55 -16.33 10.16
CA ILE A 249 -4.44 -14.96 10.68
C ILE A 249 -3.01 -14.66 11.12
N THR A 250 -2.41 -15.52 11.96
CA THR A 250 -1.04 -15.31 12.45
C THR A 250 -0.01 -15.47 11.34
N GLY A 251 -0.24 -16.36 10.39
CA GLY A 251 0.57 -16.52 9.18
C GLY A 251 0.63 -15.24 8.37
N LEU A 252 -0.50 -14.54 8.17
CA LEU A 252 -0.49 -13.23 7.52
C LEU A 252 0.32 -12.19 8.30
N LEU A 253 0.19 -12.14 9.62
CA LEU A 253 0.96 -11.20 10.45
C LEU A 253 2.46 -11.45 10.30
N PHE A 254 2.88 -12.71 10.37
CA PHE A 254 4.29 -13.06 10.17
C PHE A 254 4.76 -12.87 8.73
N LEU A 255 3.91 -13.06 7.72
CA LEU A 255 4.22 -12.70 6.34
C LEU A 255 4.53 -11.20 6.23
N LEU A 256 3.68 -10.34 6.80
CA LEU A 256 3.87 -8.89 6.79
C LEU A 256 5.12 -8.47 7.57
N GLN A 257 5.41 -9.12 8.70
CA GLN A 257 6.65 -8.89 9.46
C GLN A 257 7.90 -9.33 8.69
N GLY A 258 7.89 -10.50 8.06
CA GLY A 258 9.00 -11.00 7.25
C GLY A 258 9.25 -10.11 6.04
N LEU A 259 8.20 -9.65 5.37
CA LEU A 259 8.30 -8.71 4.26
C LEU A 259 8.85 -7.36 4.74
N SER A 260 8.47 -6.90 5.93
CA SER A 260 9.04 -5.71 6.59
C SER A 260 10.55 -5.86 6.85
N VAL A 261 11.02 -7.06 7.26
CA VAL A 261 12.44 -7.37 7.41
C VAL A 261 13.17 -7.32 6.06
N ALA A 262 12.63 -7.92 4.99
CA ALA A 262 13.25 -7.83 3.66
C ALA A 262 13.33 -6.39 3.15
N PHE A 263 12.27 -5.60 3.31
CA PHE A 263 12.27 -4.18 2.94
C PHE A 263 13.34 -3.39 3.71
N TYR A 264 13.52 -3.68 5.01
CA TYR A 264 14.60 -3.09 5.81
C TYR A 264 15.98 -3.38 5.21
N PHE A 265 16.27 -4.62 4.84
CA PHE A 265 17.56 -4.98 4.24
C PHE A 265 17.75 -4.45 2.81
N LEU A 266 16.68 -4.42 1.99
CA LEU A 266 16.72 -3.82 0.65
C LEU A 266 17.08 -2.33 0.68
N LEU A 267 16.54 -1.58 1.65
CA LEU A 267 16.89 -0.18 1.85
C LEU A 267 18.31 -0.03 2.39
N ARG A 268 18.67 -0.82 3.40
CA ARG A 268 19.98 -0.75 4.05
C ARG A 268 21.12 -1.04 3.10
N TRP A 269 20.98 -2.04 2.23
CA TRP A 269 22.04 -2.45 1.30
C TRP A 269 22.06 -1.67 -0.01
N ARG A 270 21.22 -0.64 -0.17
CA ARG A 270 21.14 0.21 -1.39
C ARG A 270 21.15 -0.62 -2.69
N VAL A 271 20.40 -1.71 -2.69
CA VAL A 271 20.40 -2.69 -3.79
C VAL A 271 20.05 -2.02 -5.12
N ALA A 272 20.84 -2.29 -6.16
CA ALA A 272 20.67 -1.73 -7.49
C ALA A 272 19.28 -2.06 -8.07
N PRO A 273 18.68 -1.17 -8.87
CA PRO A 273 17.34 -1.36 -9.45
C PRO A 273 17.23 -2.62 -10.31
N ALA A 274 18.29 -3.01 -11.02
CA ALA A 274 18.32 -4.26 -11.80
C ALA A 274 18.19 -5.51 -10.91
N VAL A 275 18.89 -5.54 -9.78
CA VAL A 275 18.79 -6.65 -8.82
C VAL A 275 17.40 -6.70 -8.17
N LYS A 276 16.78 -5.54 -7.91
CA LYS A 276 15.38 -5.48 -7.45
C LYS A 276 14.42 -6.06 -8.48
N ALA A 277 14.61 -5.77 -9.77
CA ALA A 277 13.79 -6.31 -10.85
C ALA A 277 13.93 -7.83 -10.98
N VAL A 278 15.16 -8.35 -10.90
CA VAL A 278 15.43 -9.81 -10.91
C VAL A 278 14.80 -10.49 -9.69
N LEU A 279 14.99 -9.93 -8.48
CA LEU A 279 14.37 -10.47 -7.27
C LEU A 279 12.84 -10.43 -7.35
N ALA A 280 12.25 -9.38 -7.94
CA ALA A 280 10.81 -9.31 -8.17
C ALA A 280 10.33 -10.36 -9.18
N GLY A 281 11.08 -10.61 -10.26
CA GLY A 281 10.78 -11.68 -11.21
C GLY A 281 10.81 -13.07 -10.57
N ILE A 282 11.85 -13.34 -9.77
CA ILE A 282 11.98 -14.59 -8.99
C ILE A 282 10.84 -14.72 -7.97
N PHE A 283 10.46 -13.62 -7.31
CA PHE A 283 9.35 -13.58 -6.36
C PHE A 283 8.02 -13.98 -7.01
N VAL A 284 7.74 -13.52 -8.24
CA VAL A 284 6.52 -13.89 -8.97
C VAL A 284 6.52 -15.37 -9.35
N PHE A 285 7.66 -15.92 -9.76
CA PHE A 285 7.74 -17.31 -10.20
C PHE A 285 7.72 -18.32 -9.04
N LEU A 286 8.36 -18.03 -7.90
CA LEU A 286 8.40 -18.89 -6.72
C LEU A 286 7.39 -18.48 -5.64
N LEU A 287 6.34 -17.76 -6.01
CA LEU A 287 5.45 -17.06 -5.07
C LEU A 287 5.00 -17.91 -3.87
N PRO A 288 4.48 -19.15 -4.03
CA PRO A 288 4.01 -19.94 -2.89
C PRO A 288 5.13 -20.26 -1.89
N TRP A 289 6.31 -20.64 -2.39
CA TRP A 289 7.48 -20.98 -1.57
C TRP A 289 8.04 -19.75 -0.88
N VAL A 290 8.12 -18.64 -1.61
CA VAL A 290 8.65 -17.38 -1.10
C VAL A 290 7.76 -16.81 0.01
N LEU A 291 6.44 -16.90 -0.12
CA LEU A 291 5.50 -16.52 0.94
C LEU A 291 5.75 -17.33 2.22
N GLN A 292 5.95 -18.64 2.11
CA GLN A 292 6.24 -19.50 3.26
C GLN A 292 7.58 -19.14 3.94
N LEU A 293 8.61 -18.81 3.15
CA LEU A 293 9.89 -18.33 3.66
C LEU A 293 9.74 -17.01 4.40
N PHE A 294 8.93 -16.07 3.89
CA PHE A 294 8.69 -14.81 4.57
C PHE A 294 7.95 -14.98 5.90
N ILE A 295 6.97 -15.90 5.96
CA ILE A 295 6.32 -16.24 7.21
C ILE A 295 7.36 -16.77 8.21
N LEU A 296 8.25 -17.67 7.78
CA LEU A 296 9.32 -18.20 8.63
C LEU A 296 10.27 -17.09 9.11
N VAL A 297 10.69 -16.19 8.22
CA VAL A 297 11.55 -15.04 8.57
C VAL A 297 10.86 -14.14 9.59
N GLY A 298 9.58 -13.82 9.40
CA GLY A 298 8.81 -13.01 10.34
C GLY A 298 8.64 -13.69 11.70
N LEU A 299 8.39 -15.00 11.70
CA LEU A 299 8.31 -15.80 12.93
C LEU A 299 9.65 -15.75 13.68
N LEU A 300 10.76 -16.02 13.00
CA LEU A 300 12.11 -16.01 13.59
C LEU A 300 12.55 -14.62 14.06
N ASP A 301 12.18 -13.54 13.36
CA ASP A 301 12.49 -12.16 13.77
C ASP A 301 11.93 -11.80 15.15
N THR A 302 10.91 -12.53 15.58
CA THR A 302 10.27 -12.32 16.88
C THR A 302 11.12 -12.83 18.05
N TRP A 303 11.93 -13.88 17.83
CA TRP A 303 12.89 -14.38 18.84
C TRP A 303 14.29 -13.81 18.64
N PHE A 304 14.76 -13.71 17.40
CA PHE A 304 16.16 -13.37 17.09
C PHE A 304 16.42 -11.88 16.88
N ASP A 305 15.38 -11.07 16.64
CA ASP A 305 15.50 -9.63 16.34
C ASP A 305 16.59 -9.34 15.30
N PHE A 306 16.35 -9.75 14.06
CA PHE A 306 17.33 -9.61 12.98
C PHE A 306 17.72 -8.13 12.74
N ARG A 307 16.84 -7.20 13.12
CA ARG A 307 17.08 -5.75 13.01
C ARG A 307 18.05 -5.22 14.07
N ARG A 308 18.15 -5.85 15.25
CA ARG A 308 19.16 -5.53 16.26
C ARG A 308 20.52 -6.15 15.97
N LEU A 309 20.56 -7.35 15.39
CA LEU A 309 21.82 -8.00 14.98
C LEU A 309 22.58 -7.20 13.91
N GLY A 310 21.86 -6.44 13.09
CA GLY A 310 22.45 -5.48 12.17
C GLY A 310 23.02 -4.21 12.81
N LYS A 311 22.80 -3.95 14.11
CA LYS A 311 23.45 -2.86 14.85
C LYS A 311 24.76 -3.34 15.48
N GLY A 312 25.59 -4.05 14.71
CA GLY A 312 26.99 -4.20 15.08
C GLY A 312 27.58 -2.82 15.32
N ARG A 313 28.22 -2.63 16.49
CA ARG A 313 28.88 -1.39 16.92
C ARG A 313 29.53 -0.71 15.71
N LEU A 314 29.10 0.50 15.38
CA LEU A 314 29.86 1.43 14.54
C LEU A 314 30.56 2.41 15.50
N PRO A 315 31.75 2.09 16.03
CA PRO A 315 32.62 3.11 16.60
C PRO A 315 33.25 3.85 15.41
N ALA A 316 32.60 4.93 14.96
CA ALA A 316 33.24 5.92 14.06
C ALA A 316 32.38 7.17 13.88
N VAL A 317 31.04 7.07 13.93
CA VAL A 317 30.18 8.24 13.65
C VAL A 317 29.90 9.08 14.91
N GLN A 318 30.01 8.49 16.11
CA GLN A 318 29.86 9.22 17.37
C GLN A 318 31.13 9.99 17.75
N GLU A 319 32.33 9.45 17.49
CA GLU A 319 33.58 10.16 17.76
C GLU A 319 33.80 11.38 16.86
N GLU A 320 33.37 11.34 15.58
CA GLU A 320 33.44 12.52 14.71
C GLU A 320 32.39 13.57 15.09
N ALA A 321 31.18 13.17 15.49
CA ALA A 321 30.15 14.11 15.92
C ALA A 321 30.54 14.84 17.22
N GLU A 322 31.08 14.11 18.20
CA GLU A 322 31.51 14.65 19.50
C GLU A 322 32.73 15.58 19.34
N LYS A 323 33.70 15.22 18.49
CA LYS A 323 34.85 16.09 18.15
C LYS A 323 34.46 17.35 17.38
N THR A 324 33.42 17.29 16.55
CA THR A 324 32.94 18.46 15.79
C THR A 324 32.14 19.41 16.67
N GLU A 325 31.45 18.88 17.68
CA GLU A 325 30.70 19.65 18.68
C GLU A 325 31.65 20.36 19.68
N GLU A 326 32.69 19.67 20.17
CA GLU A 326 33.74 20.28 21.00
C GLU A 326 34.54 21.37 20.25
N ALA A 327 34.84 21.17 18.97
CA ALA A 327 35.52 22.18 18.15
C ALA A 327 34.61 23.40 17.86
N GLY A 328 33.30 23.18 17.74
CA GLY A 328 32.31 24.25 17.54
C GLY A 328 32.05 25.09 18.78
N GLU A 329 32.13 24.50 19.98
CA GLU A 329 32.03 25.24 21.24
C GLU A 329 33.31 26.00 21.59
N ALA A 330 34.49 25.45 21.28
CA ALA A 330 35.76 26.15 21.49
C ALA A 330 35.90 27.41 20.60
N GLY A 331 35.35 27.40 19.38
CA GLY A 331 35.34 28.57 18.49
C GLY A 331 34.43 29.71 18.95
N LYS A 332 33.32 29.40 19.62
CA LYS A 332 32.37 30.40 20.15
C LYS A 332 32.85 31.09 21.42
N GLY A 333 33.78 30.50 22.15
CA GLY A 333 34.39 31.10 23.34
C GLY A 333 35.43 32.19 23.03
N LEU A 334 35.97 32.23 21.81
CA LEU A 334 37.01 33.19 21.41
C LEU A 334 36.46 34.48 20.77
N GLU A 335 35.23 34.48 20.25
CA GLU A 335 34.60 35.68 19.65
C GLU A 335 33.85 36.58 20.65
N ALA A 336 33.71 36.18 21.92
CA ALA A 336 32.97 36.93 22.94
C ALA A 336 33.85 37.83 23.83
N GLY A 337 35.08 38.15 23.41
CA GLY A 337 36.09 38.76 24.26
C GLY A 337 36.86 39.93 23.65
N GLU A 338 36.25 40.81 22.88
CA GLU A 338 36.92 42.07 22.50
C GLU A 338 35.93 43.24 22.36
N THR A 339 35.66 43.91 23.48
CA THR A 339 35.09 45.26 23.49
C THR A 339 36.10 46.21 24.13
N ALA A 340 36.82 46.97 23.31
CA ALA A 340 37.62 48.11 23.74
C ALA A 340 36.76 49.40 23.76
N PRO A 341 37.05 50.38 24.63
CA PRO A 341 36.18 51.53 24.84
C PRO A 341 36.40 52.65 23.82
N ALA A 342 35.33 53.41 23.58
CA ALA A 342 35.30 54.61 22.74
C ALA A 342 36.00 55.79 23.43
N ASP A 343 36.75 56.57 22.65
CA ASP A 343 37.24 57.89 23.02
C ASP A 343 37.06 58.89 21.85
N ASP A 344 37.08 60.15 22.25
CA ASP A 344 36.50 61.41 21.81
C ASP A 344 36.88 61.94 20.41
N GLY A 345 36.07 62.90 19.95
CA GLY A 345 36.01 63.46 18.61
C GLY A 345 37.12 64.44 18.22
N GLY A 346 37.07 64.81 16.95
CA GLY A 346 38.00 65.75 16.31
C GLY A 346 37.65 65.95 14.84
N ASP A 347 36.74 66.88 14.59
CA ASP A 347 36.37 67.47 13.30
C ASP A 347 37.42 68.49 12.86
N ILE A 348 38.04 68.35 11.67
CA ILE A 348 38.50 69.44 10.77
C ILE A 348 38.66 68.91 9.31
N GLY A 349 37.82 69.40 8.39
CA GLY A 349 38.18 70.24 7.22
C GLY A 349 38.91 69.68 5.98
N ASP A 350 38.22 69.85 4.83
CA ASP A 350 38.65 70.30 3.49
C ASP A 350 39.72 69.54 2.66
N GLY A 351 39.40 69.32 1.37
CA GLY A 351 40.41 69.08 0.33
C GLY A 351 39.91 68.47 -0.98
N ASP A 352 40.02 69.25 -2.04
CA ASP A 352 39.54 69.08 -3.42
C ASP A 352 40.44 68.20 -4.33
N ALA A 353 39.85 67.77 -5.45
CA ALA A 353 40.41 67.44 -6.78
C ALA A 353 41.38 66.25 -7.02
N GLY A 354 41.02 65.46 -8.04
CA GLY A 354 41.85 65.32 -9.24
C GLY A 354 42.57 63.99 -9.50
N ASP A 355 42.06 63.26 -10.50
CA ASP A 355 42.72 62.47 -11.57
C ASP A 355 44.02 61.69 -11.30
N GLY A 356 44.04 60.41 -11.72
CA GLY A 356 45.30 59.71 -12.00
C GLY A 356 45.18 58.19 -12.12
N GLU A 357 45.48 57.69 -13.31
CA GLU A 357 45.47 56.29 -13.76
C GLU A 357 46.39 55.31 -13.01
N SER A 358 46.14 54.02 -13.31
CA SER A 358 47.07 52.89 -13.42
C SER A 358 47.46 52.11 -12.15
N ASP A 359 46.98 50.87 -12.12
CA ASP A 359 47.73 49.60 -12.03
C ASP A 359 46.93 48.58 -11.21
N ALA A 360 46.30 47.59 -11.84
CA ALA A 360 46.91 46.35 -12.29
C ALA A 360 47.30 45.42 -11.12
N ALA A 361 46.65 44.25 -11.13
CA ALA A 361 46.93 43.02 -10.40
C ALA A 361 45.98 42.67 -9.23
N ALA A 362 45.56 41.40 -9.25
CA ALA A 362 44.82 40.64 -8.24
C ALA A 362 43.27 40.67 -8.29
N GLN A 363 42.70 40.32 -9.45
CA GLN A 363 41.43 39.57 -9.50
C GLN A 363 41.60 38.33 -10.39
N GLY A 364 42.18 37.29 -9.80
CA GLY A 364 42.19 35.94 -10.35
C GLY A 364 41.44 35.03 -9.39
N ALA A 365 40.61 34.15 -9.96
CA ALA A 365 39.86 33.07 -9.31
C ALA A 365 38.51 33.46 -8.67
N ALA A 366 37.47 33.59 -9.50
CA ALA A 366 36.17 32.89 -9.30
C ALA A 366 35.14 33.30 -10.38
N GLN A 367 35.42 33.03 -11.66
CA GLN A 367 34.38 33.02 -12.70
C GLN A 367 34.85 32.12 -13.85
N GLY A 368 34.56 30.83 -13.72
CA GLY A 368 34.98 29.81 -14.67
C GLY A 368 34.27 28.49 -14.39
N ALA A 369 32.94 28.47 -14.54
CA ALA A 369 32.15 27.22 -14.62
C ALA A 369 30.72 27.46 -15.16
N ALA A 370 30.53 28.39 -16.10
CA ALA A 370 29.24 28.57 -16.76
C ALA A 370 29.45 28.98 -18.22
N GLN A 371 29.96 28.05 -19.04
CA GLN A 371 29.75 27.95 -20.50
C GLN A 371 30.67 26.86 -21.06
N GLY A 372 30.09 25.76 -21.51
CA GLY A 372 30.84 24.69 -22.17
C GLY A 372 30.14 23.34 -22.08
N ALA A 373 29.09 23.13 -22.88
CA ALA A 373 28.71 21.83 -23.47
C ALA A 373 27.39 21.98 -24.25
N GLY A 374 27.42 22.82 -25.28
CA GLY A 374 26.56 22.65 -26.45
C GLY A 374 27.49 22.39 -27.63
N GLN A 375 27.11 21.46 -28.50
CA GLN A 375 27.75 21.09 -29.78
C GLN A 375 28.83 20.00 -29.69
N ASN A 376 28.40 18.74 -29.90
CA ASN A 376 28.87 17.85 -30.98
C ASN A 376 28.44 16.41 -30.70
N ALA A 377 27.48 15.90 -31.48
CA ALA A 377 27.40 14.51 -31.98
C ALA A 377 26.03 14.31 -32.67
N ASP A 378 25.84 14.99 -33.80
CA ASP A 378 25.13 14.39 -34.95
C ASP A 378 26.21 13.64 -35.72
N ASP A 379 26.07 12.31 -35.83
CA ASP A 379 26.66 11.41 -36.83
C ASP A 379 26.80 10.00 -36.21
N ASP A 380 25.67 9.28 -36.06
CA ASP A 380 25.65 7.81 -36.29
C ASP A 380 24.20 7.30 -36.38
N ALA A 381 23.55 7.58 -37.51
CA ALA A 381 22.23 7.03 -37.83
C ALA A 381 22.19 6.65 -39.31
N GLY A 382 22.71 5.47 -39.63
CA GLY A 382 22.48 4.87 -40.93
C GLY A 382 23.52 3.84 -41.30
N HIS A 383 23.39 2.62 -40.79
CA HIS A 383 23.76 1.37 -41.48
C HIS A 383 23.47 0.17 -40.58
N GLU A 384 22.22 -0.29 -40.49
CA GLU A 384 21.88 -1.68 -40.13
C GLU A 384 20.38 -1.97 -40.33
N GLN A 385 19.91 -1.87 -41.57
CA GLN A 385 18.62 -2.43 -42.01
C GLN A 385 18.77 -2.97 -43.43
N LYS A 386 19.51 -4.07 -43.59
CA LYS A 386 19.50 -4.87 -44.83
C LYS A 386 20.17 -6.25 -44.71
N SER A 387 19.74 -7.09 -43.78
CA SER A 387 19.91 -8.55 -43.92
C SER A 387 19.01 -9.28 -42.94
N GLU A 388 17.78 -9.58 -43.36
CA GLU A 388 16.96 -10.73 -42.91
C GLU A 388 15.59 -10.58 -43.57
N ASN A 389 15.59 -10.70 -44.89
CA ASN A 389 14.38 -10.91 -45.68
C ASN A 389 14.77 -11.86 -46.81
N ASN A 390 15.17 -13.08 -46.46
CA ASN A 390 15.32 -14.17 -47.40
C ASN A 390 15.44 -15.53 -46.67
N GLU A 391 14.38 -15.98 -46.02
CA GLU A 391 14.13 -17.41 -45.82
C GLU A 391 12.63 -17.60 -45.60
N GLU A 392 12.08 -18.66 -46.21
CA GLU A 392 10.66 -19.06 -46.26
C GLU A 392 9.80 -18.43 -47.37
N ARG A 393 10.22 -18.69 -48.61
CA ARG A 393 9.30 -19.05 -49.70
C ARG A 393 9.85 -20.28 -50.43
N ASN A 394 9.04 -21.35 -50.48
CA ASN A 394 9.25 -22.69 -51.07
C ASN A 394 10.12 -23.60 -50.18
N ASP A 395 9.70 -24.77 -49.70
CA ASP A 395 8.82 -25.82 -50.27
C ASP A 395 7.98 -26.55 -49.21
#